data_AF-A0A8S8Z6T3-F1
#
_entry.id   AF-A0A8S8Z6T3-F1
#
_cell.length_a   1.000
_cell.length_b   1.000
_cell.length_c   1.000
_cell.angle_alpha   90.00
_cell.angle_beta   90.00
_cell.angle_gamma   90.00
#
_symmetry.space_group_name_H-M   'P 1'
#
loop_
_entity.id
_entity.type
_entity.pdbx_description
1 polymer ?
#
loop_
_entity_poly.entity_id
_entity_poly.type
_entity_poly.pdbx_seq_one_letter_code
_entity_poly.pdbx_strand_id
1 'polypeptide(L)'
;MAFGEIFHTDHPNHVTFQLNDKLAPGAYSYFIVIDGIGLICTCLWRQQKGTSRYLNETIAWYEQHYDLNRKPIKRVGGRATSRS
;
A
#
# COMPACT_ATOMS: atom_id res chain seq x y z
N MET A 1 10.60 4.08 5.06
CA MET A 1 10.53 3.52 3.69
C MET A 1 9.08 3.30 3.34
N ALA A 2 8.73 3.35 2.07
CA ALA A 2 7.39 3.04 1.59
C ALA A 2 7.48 2.10 0.40
N PHE A 3 6.56 1.15 0.31
CA PHE A 3 6.38 0.26 -0.83
C PHE A 3 4.90 0.20 -1.17
N GLY A 4 4.56 0.33 -2.44
CA GLY A 4 3.17 0.32 -2.88
C GLY A 4 2.99 -0.29 -4.25
N GLU A 5 1.73 -0.51 -4.62
CA GLU A 5 1.32 -0.93 -5.94
C GLU A 5 0.21 -0.01 -6.44
N ILE A 6 0.43 0.55 -7.63
CA ILE A 6 -0.57 1.35 -8.35
C ILE A 6 -1.35 0.41 -9.26
N PHE A 7 -2.66 0.60 -9.36
CA PHE A 7 -3.55 -0.24 -10.15
C PHE A 7 -4.75 0.53 -10.68
N HIS A 8 -5.39 0.02 -11.73
CA HIS A 8 -6.74 0.44 -12.08
C HIS A 8 -7.78 -0.29 -11.23
N THR A 9 -8.88 0.38 -10.92
CA THR A 9 -10.02 -0.14 -10.17
C THR A 9 -11.29 0.59 -10.57
N ASP A 10 -12.45 -0.05 -10.41
CA ASP A 10 -13.77 0.58 -10.50
C ASP A 10 -14.33 0.99 -9.12
N HIS A 11 -13.57 0.75 -8.05
CA HIS A 11 -13.95 1.14 -6.70
C HIS A 11 -14.12 2.68 -6.62
N PRO A 12 -15.14 3.20 -5.92
CA PRO A 12 -15.32 4.63 -5.72
C PRO A 12 -14.10 5.29 -5.08
N ASN A 13 -13.97 6.61 -5.26
CA ASN A 13 -12.93 7.39 -4.61
C ASN A 13 -12.95 7.14 -3.09
N HIS A 14 -11.79 6.79 -2.53
CA HIS A 14 -11.68 6.32 -1.16
C HIS A 14 -10.30 6.67 -0.62
N VAL A 15 -10.22 7.00 0.67
CA VAL A 15 -8.96 7.22 1.38
C VAL A 15 -9.06 6.56 2.73
N THR A 16 -8.13 5.66 3.04
CA THR A 16 -8.06 4.99 4.34
C THR A 16 -6.61 4.68 4.71
N PHE A 17 -6.36 4.58 6.01
CA PHE A 17 -5.09 4.15 6.55
C PHE A 17 -5.31 3.16 7.69
N GLN A 18 -4.31 2.31 7.92
CA GLN A 18 -4.34 1.29 8.96
C GLN A 18 -3.07 1.37 9.80
N LEU A 19 -3.22 1.46 11.11
CA LEU A 19 -2.16 1.24 12.09
C LEU A 19 -2.21 -0.23 12.52
N ASN A 20 -1.72 -1.11 11.65
CA ASN A 20 -1.78 -2.55 11.84
C ASN A 20 -0.38 -3.15 11.73
N ASP A 21 0.15 -3.65 12.84
CA ASP A 21 1.50 -4.21 12.91
C ASP A 21 1.73 -5.43 12.02
N LYS A 22 0.67 -6.13 11.61
CA LYS A 22 0.80 -7.22 10.61
C LYS A 22 1.11 -6.65 9.23
N LEU A 23 0.43 -5.56 8.84
CA LEU A 23 0.57 -4.95 7.51
C LEU A 23 1.81 -4.05 7.42
N ALA A 24 2.09 -3.33 8.51
CA ALA A 24 3.15 -2.34 8.61
C ALA A 24 3.70 -2.30 10.06
N PRO A 25 4.63 -3.22 10.42
CA PRO A 25 5.15 -3.31 11.78
C PRO A 25 5.73 -2.00 12.28
N GLY A 26 5.13 -1.48 13.36
CA GLY A 26 5.48 -0.19 13.95
C GLY A 26 5.33 0.95 12.96
N ALA A 27 4.38 0.92 12.03
CA ALA A 27 4.19 2.00 11.08
C ALA A 27 2.74 2.02 10.61
N TYR A 28 2.49 2.29 9.33
CA TYR A 28 1.14 2.41 8.79
C TYR A 28 1.08 1.89 7.36
N SER A 29 -0.10 1.44 6.96
CA SER A 29 -0.43 1.21 5.55
C SER A 29 -1.57 2.15 5.14
N TYR A 30 -1.70 2.40 3.84
CA TYR A 30 -2.78 3.21 3.31
C TYR A 30 -3.28 2.70 1.96
N PHE A 31 -4.52 3.02 1.67
CA PHE A 31 -5.21 2.76 0.43
C PHE A 31 -5.93 4.02 -0.02
N ILE A 32 -5.63 4.44 -1.26
CA ILE A 32 -6.20 5.63 -1.89
C ILE A 32 -6.75 5.22 -3.25
N VAL A 33 -7.95 5.66 -3.59
CA VAL A 33 -8.51 5.63 -4.95
C VAL A 33 -8.92 7.04 -5.33
N ILE A 34 -8.44 7.50 -6.47
CA ILE A 34 -8.85 8.75 -7.10
C ILE A 34 -9.05 8.48 -8.59
N ASP A 35 -10.26 8.73 -9.07
CA ASP A 35 -10.68 8.68 -10.47
C ASP A 35 -10.27 7.37 -11.17
N GLY A 36 -10.56 6.25 -10.52
CA GLY A 36 -10.28 4.89 -11.03
C GLY A 36 -8.82 4.45 -10.93
N ILE A 37 -7.95 5.26 -10.33
CA ILE A 37 -6.56 4.91 -10.02
C ILE A 37 -6.41 4.66 -8.53
N GLY A 38 -6.03 3.43 -8.19
CA GLY A 38 -5.77 2.99 -6.83
C GLY A 38 -4.27 2.92 -6.50
N LEU A 39 -3.94 3.18 -5.25
CA LEU A 39 -2.63 2.96 -4.63
C LEU A 39 -2.83 2.28 -3.28
N ILE A 40 -2.27 1.08 -3.13
CA ILE A 40 -2.09 0.42 -1.83
C ILE A 40 -0.61 0.54 -1.46
N CYS A 41 -0.32 0.94 -0.24
CA CYS A 41 1.05 1.15 0.22
C CYS A 41 1.24 0.71 1.68
N THR A 42 2.40 0.14 1.97
CA THR A 42 2.88 -0.13 3.32
C THR A 42 4.13 0.72 3.60
N CYS A 43 4.08 1.49 4.68
CA CYS A 43 5.20 2.26 5.18
C CYS A 43 5.87 1.47 6.30
N LEU A 44 7.20 1.45 6.33
CA LEU A 44 8.00 0.81 7.36
C LEU A 44 9.04 1.81 7.89
N TRP A 45 9.17 1.95 9.20
CA TRP A 45 10.18 2.86 9.78
C TRP A 45 11.61 2.39 9.53
N ARG A 46 11.87 1.07 9.58
CA ARG A 46 13.20 0.50 9.38
C ARG A 46 13.24 -0.43 8.17
N GLN A 47 14.39 -0.51 7.50
CA GLN A 47 14.63 -1.54 6.50
C GLN A 47 14.81 -2.89 7.17
N GLN A 48 13.99 -3.85 6.76
CA GLN A 48 14.01 -5.22 7.23
C GLN A 48 14.21 -6.14 6.03
N LYS A 49 14.71 -7.36 6.25
CA LYS A 49 14.76 -8.37 5.17
C LYS A 49 13.33 -8.77 4.80
N GLY A 50 13.07 -8.96 3.50
CA GLY A 50 11.76 -9.42 3.03
C GLY A 50 10.66 -8.35 2.97
N THR A 51 10.99 -7.06 2.77
CA THR A 51 10.00 -5.97 2.75
C THR A 51 8.84 -6.17 1.76
N SER A 52 9.09 -6.89 0.66
CA SER A 52 8.08 -7.25 -0.34
C SER A 52 6.91 -8.08 0.24
N ARG A 53 7.15 -8.84 1.32
CA ARG A 53 6.10 -9.62 1.99
C ARG A 53 5.01 -8.72 2.57
N TYR A 54 5.41 -7.60 3.19
CA TYR A 54 4.47 -6.69 3.85
C TYR A 54 3.57 -6.01 2.82
N LEU A 55 4.10 -5.68 1.64
CA LEU A 55 3.28 -5.14 0.56
C LEU A 55 2.26 -6.18 0.08
N ASN A 56 2.68 -7.43 -0.11
CA ASN A 56 1.77 -8.50 -0.54
C ASN A 56 0.67 -8.77 0.51
N GLU A 57 1.02 -8.82 1.80
CA GLU A 57 0.05 -8.99 2.89
C GLU A 57 -0.90 -7.79 3.00
N THR A 58 -0.40 -6.57 2.80
CA THR A 58 -1.22 -5.35 2.77
C THR A 58 -2.22 -5.39 1.61
N ILE A 59 -1.77 -5.76 0.41
CA ILE A 59 -2.65 -5.94 -0.76
C ILE A 59 -3.74 -6.97 -0.48
N ALA A 60 -3.34 -8.16 0.01
CA ALA A 60 -4.28 -9.23 0.32
C ALA A 60 -5.31 -8.81 1.38
N TRP A 61 -4.89 -8.04 2.39
CA TRP A 61 -5.80 -7.51 3.40
C TRP A 61 -6.83 -6.56 2.78
N TYR A 62 -6.41 -5.61 1.93
CA TYR A 62 -7.35 -4.71 1.27
C TYR A 62 -8.28 -5.44 0.29
N GLU A 63 -7.78 -6.41 -0.47
CA GLU A 63 -8.61 -7.24 -1.37
C GLU A 63 -9.65 -8.08 -0.61
N GLN A 64 -9.39 -8.43 0.66
CA GLN A 64 -10.37 -9.13 1.51
C GLN A 64 -11.44 -8.21 2.09
N HIS A 65 -11.17 -6.91 2.22
CA HIS A 65 -12.07 -5.96 2.90
C HIS A 65 -12.80 -5.03 1.93
N TYR A 66 -12.34 -4.95 0.68
CA TYR A 66 -12.90 -4.09 -0.36
C TYR A 66 -13.00 -4.86 -1.67
N ASP A 67 -14.07 -4.62 -2.43
CA ASP A 67 -14.17 -5.11 -3.81
C ASP A 67 -13.40 -4.19 -4.75
N LEU A 68 -12.18 -4.57 -5.11
CA LEU A 68 -11.23 -3.69 -5.80
C LEU A 68 -11.14 -3.91 -7.31
N ASN A 69 -11.58 -5.06 -7.84
CA ASN A 69 -11.42 -5.44 -9.26
C ASN A 69 -10.06 -5.02 -9.86
N ARG A 70 -9.00 -5.34 -9.10
CA ARG A 70 -7.69 -4.71 -9.22
C ARG A 70 -6.97 -5.13 -10.50
N LYS A 71 -6.47 -4.16 -11.27
CA LYS A 71 -5.59 -4.42 -12.43
C LYS A 71 -4.24 -3.75 -12.19
N PRO A 72 -3.21 -4.50 -11.73
CA PRO A 72 -1.91 -3.94 -11.39
C PRO A 72 -1.25 -3.19 -12.55
N ILE A 73 -0.69 -2.00 -12.26
CA ILE A 73 0.07 -1.18 -13.23
C ILE A 73 1.56 -1.27 -12.93
N LYS A 74 1.97 -0.88 -11.72
CA LYS A 74 3.38 -0.90 -11.31
C LYS A 74 3.55 -0.95 -9.80
N ARG A 75 4.64 -1.57 -9.35
CA ARG A 75 5.13 -1.44 -7.98
C ARG A 75 6.01 -0.21 -7.86
N VAL A 76 5.84 0.52 -6.76
CA VAL A 76 6.63 1.69 -6.39
C VAL A 76 7.24 1.47 -5.01
N GLY A 77 8.39 2.06 -4.75
CA GLY A 77 8.94 2.02 -3.40
C GLY A 77 10.33 2.65 -3.30
N GLY A 78 10.72 2.94 -2.06
CA GLY A 78 12.00 3.55 -1.77
C GLY A 78 12.12 4.05 -0.34
N ARG A 79 13.33 4.47 0.02
CA ARG A 79 13.53 5.38 1.15
C ARG A 79 13.08 6.76 0.70
N ALA A 80 12.10 7.35 1.38
CA ALA A 80 11.93 8.80 1.33
C ALA A 80 13.17 9.41 1.99
N THR A 81 14.15 9.80 1.19
CA THR A 81 15.23 10.68 1.64
C THR A 81 14.78 12.10 1.35
N SER A 82 14.32 12.82 2.36
CA SER A 82 14.45 14.27 2.33
C SER A 82 15.95 14.55 2.35
N ARG A 83 16.55 14.83 1.19
CA ARG A 83 17.69 15.75 1.21
C ARG A 83 17.08 17.13 1.47
N SER A 84 16.97 17.46 2.75
CA SER A 84 17.02 18.86 3.19
C SER A 84 18.43 19.38 2.98
#